data_AF-A0A2I0DR95-F1
#
_entry.id   AF-A0A2I0DR95-F1
#
_cell.length_a   1.000
_cell.length_b   1.000
_cell.length_c   1.000
_cell.angle_alpha   90.00
_cell.angle_beta   90.00
_cell.angle_gamma   90.00
#
_symmetry.space_group_name_H-M   'P 1'
#
loop_
_entity.id
_entity.type
_entity.pdbx_description
1 polymer ?
#
loop_
_entity_poly.entity_id
_entity_poly.type
_entity_poly.pdbx_seq_one_letter_code
_entity_poly.pdbx_strand_id
1 'polypeptide(L)'
;MSPLDQVLCAAKQLSDEGKKPTLALIKTKLGVSVAMLTLIQGLQQYKSMNAVDKAAIPTKAQLTASAQAPLQLPTNTQQQQRITQLEQELLTLKTNYQAVINRLTALESASLNASGAKK
;
A
#
# COMPACT_ATOMS: atom_id res chain seq x y z
N MET A 1 -3.12 -8.78 11.34
CA MET A 1 -3.46 -7.35 11.13
C MET A 1 -2.44 -6.73 10.18
N SER A 2 -2.85 -6.10 9.08
CA SER A 2 -1.93 -5.26 8.28
C SER A 2 -1.51 -4.04 9.10
N PRO A 3 -0.24 -3.60 9.05
CA PRO A 3 0.21 -2.37 9.71
C PRO A 3 -0.62 -1.13 9.35
N LEU A 4 -1.16 -1.06 8.12
CA LEU A 4 -1.98 0.06 7.65
C LEU A 4 -3.36 0.11 8.33
N ASP A 5 -4.02 -1.04 8.49
CA ASP A 5 -5.35 -1.13 9.13
C ASP A 5 -5.30 -0.72 10.59
N GLN A 6 -4.19 -1.03 11.27
CA GLN A 6 -3.95 -0.59 12.65
C GLN A 6 -3.88 0.93 12.75
N VAL A 7 -3.25 1.59 11.75
CA VAL A 7 -3.17 3.05 11.66
C VAL A 7 -4.54 3.66 11.43
N LEU A 8 -5.34 3.10 10.52
CA LEU A 8 -6.70 3.57 10.25
C LEU A 8 -7.61 3.43 11.49
N CYS A 9 -7.54 2.29 12.18
CA CYS A 9 -8.28 2.07 13.42
C CYS A 9 -7.85 3.05 14.52
N ALA A 10 -6.54 3.29 14.69
CA ALA A 10 -6.03 4.25 15.68
C ALA A 10 -6.45 5.70 15.35
N ALA A 11 -6.42 6.07 14.06
CA ALA A 11 -6.87 7.39 13.61
C ALA A 11 -8.37 7.59 13.86
N LYS A 12 -9.19 6.56 13.58
CA LYS A 12 -10.62 6.59 13.89
C LYS A 12 -10.87 6.79 15.38
N GLN A 13 -10.23 5.98 16.23
CA GLN A 13 -10.38 6.09 17.68
C GLN A 13 -10.01 7.48 18.22
N LEU A 14 -8.94 8.09 17.72
CA LEU A 14 -8.57 9.45 18.10
C LEU A 14 -9.67 10.45 17.70
N SER A 15 -10.24 10.30 16.51
CA SER A 15 -11.34 11.15 16.04
C SER A 15 -12.62 10.96 16.86
N ASP A 16 -12.93 9.73 17.24
CA ASP A 16 -14.08 9.39 18.09
C ASP A 16 -13.90 9.95 19.52
N GLU A 17 -12.66 10.04 20.00
CA GLU A 17 -12.28 10.74 21.24
C GLU A 17 -12.32 12.28 21.12
N GLY A 18 -12.72 12.83 19.96
CA GLY A 18 -12.73 14.28 19.69
C GLY A 18 -11.35 14.89 19.44
N LYS A 19 -10.30 14.07 19.33
CA LYS A 19 -8.92 14.53 19.05
C LYS A 19 -8.64 14.48 17.56
N LYS A 20 -8.00 15.52 17.03
CA LYS A 20 -7.53 15.51 15.64
C LYS A 20 -6.41 14.47 15.47
N PRO A 21 -6.54 13.46 14.58
CA PRO A 21 -5.50 12.46 14.39
C PRO A 21 -4.23 13.10 13.83
N THR A 22 -3.12 12.95 14.57
CA THR A 22 -1.79 13.41 14.15
C THR A 22 -0.81 12.25 14.17
N LEU A 23 0.30 12.40 13.44
CA LEU A 23 1.33 11.36 13.35
C LEU A 23 1.89 11.00 14.74
N ALA A 24 2.11 12.01 15.60
CA ALA A 24 2.58 11.82 16.96
C ALA A 24 1.57 11.04 17.81
N LEU A 25 0.28 11.42 17.79
CA LEU A 25 -0.77 10.76 18.57
C LEU A 25 -1.01 9.31 18.14
N ILE A 26 -0.96 9.06 16.83
CA ILE A 26 -1.05 7.71 16.27
C ILE A 26 0.16 6.88 16.69
N LYS A 27 1.37 7.44 16.62
CA LYS A 27 2.61 6.77 17.06
C LYS A 27 2.59 6.43 18.54
N THR A 28 2.09 7.32 19.40
CA THR A 28 1.95 7.03 20.84
C THR A 28 0.91 5.95 21.12
N LYS A 29 -0.19 5.90 20.34
CA LYS A 29 -1.23 4.88 20.47
C LYS A 29 -0.77 3.49 20.00
N LEU A 30 0.03 3.40 18.94
CA LEU A 30 0.47 2.14 18.32
C LEU A 30 1.83 1.64 18.82
N GLY A 31 2.64 2.50 19.44
CA GLY A 31 4.00 2.17 19.89
C GLY A 31 5.03 2.10 18.75
N VAL A 32 6.20 1.53 19.06
CA VAL A 32 7.39 1.50 18.16
C VAL A 32 7.25 0.47 17.03
N SER A 33 6.15 -0.29 16.97
CA SER A 33 6.02 -1.45 16.09
C SER A 33 5.66 -1.14 14.62
N VAL A 34 5.27 0.10 14.29
CA VAL A 34 4.78 0.47 12.96
C VAL A 34 5.77 1.39 12.25
N ALA A 35 6.17 1.02 11.03
CA ALA A 35 7.10 1.81 10.22
C ALA A 35 6.55 3.22 9.92
N MET A 36 7.44 4.21 9.90
CA MET A 36 7.07 5.62 9.74
C MET A 36 6.31 5.88 8.42
N LEU A 37 6.69 5.22 7.32
CA LEU A 37 5.97 5.31 6.05
C LEU A 37 4.52 4.83 6.16
N THR A 38 4.28 3.71 6.85
CA THR A 38 2.93 3.18 7.08
C THR A 38 2.08 4.12 7.93
N LEU A 39 2.67 4.75 8.96
CA LEU A 39 1.99 5.76 9.76
C LEU A 39 1.56 6.96 8.91
N ILE A 40 2.45 7.44 8.03
CA ILE A 40 2.17 8.57 7.13
C ILE A 40 1.07 8.19 6.13
N GLN A 41 1.20 7.05 5.46
CA GLN A 41 0.24 6.57 4.47
C GLN A 41 -1.16 6.37 5.08
N GLY A 42 -1.25 5.67 6.21
CA GLY A 42 -2.54 5.43 6.88
C GLY A 42 -3.17 6.73 7.38
N LEU A 43 -2.39 7.69 7.87
CA LEU A 43 -2.91 9.01 8.26
C LEU A 43 -3.41 9.82 7.06
N GLN A 44 -2.67 9.83 5.95
CA GLN A 44 -3.10 10.51 4.73
C GLN A 44 -4.40 9.89 4.19
N GLN A 45 -4.46 8.56 4.14
CA GLN A 45 -5.65 7.83 3.71
C GLN A 45 -6.86 8.13 4.59
N TYR A 46 -6.71 8.12 5.92
CA TYR A 46 -7.79 8.47 6.85
C TYR A 46 -8.29 9.91 6.66
N LYS A 47 -7.40 10.84 6.30
CA LYS A 47 -7.77 12.24 6.02
C LYS A 47 -8.55 12.38 4.72
N SER A 48 -8.20 11.61 3.68
CA SER A 48 -8.88 11.63 2.38
C SER A 48 -10.21 10.87 2.35
N MET A 49 -10.49 10.02 3.34
CA MET A 49 -11.74 9.26 3.43
C MET A 49 -12.95 10.17 3.75
N ASN A 50 -14.12 9.82 3.20
CA ASN A 50 -15.39 10.47 3.51
C ASN A 50 -15.94 9.98 4.87
N ALA A 51 -16.92 10.70 5.43
CA ALA A 51 -17.51 10.33 6.74
C ALA A 51 -18.10 8.90 6.75
N VAL A 52 -18.69 8.46 5.63
CA VAL A 52 -19.22 7.10 5.45
C VAL A 52 -18.11 6.06 5.53
N ASP A 53 -17.01 6.27 4.81
CA ASP A 53 -15.86 5.34 4.80
C ASP A 53 -15.18 5.30 6.17
N LYS A 54 -15.09 6.44 6.85
CA LYS A 54 -14.57 6.50 8.23
C LYS A 54 -15.45 5.72 9.19
N ALA A 55 -16.78 5.76 9.03
CA ALA A 55 -17.71 4.99 9.83
C ALA A 55 -17.58 3.48 9.57
N ALA A 56 -17.25 3.07 8.34
CA ALA A 56 -17.02 1.68 7.96
C ALA A 56 -15.70 1.08 8.49
N ILE A 57 -14.74 1.90 8.93
CA ILE A 57 -13.50 1.39 9.55
C ILE A 57 -13.85 0.56 10.80
N PRO A 58 -13.47 -0.72 10.86
CA PRO A 58 -13.83 -1.59 11.97
C PRO A 58 -13.20 -1.11 13.29
N THR A 59 -13.99 -1.14 14.37
CA THR A 59 -13.51 -0.71 15.68
C THR A 59 -12.65 -1.79 16.33
N LYS A 60 -11.65 -1.39 17.13
CA LYS A 60 -10.76 -2.30 17.88
C LYS A 60 -11.52 -3.42 18.62
N ALA A 61 -12.71 -3.15 19.15
CA ALA A 61 -13.56 -4.15 19.84
C ALA A 61 -14.16 -5.22 18.90
N GLN A 62 -14.54 -4.85 17.67
CA GLN A 62 -15.00 -5.81 16.65
C GLN A 62 -13.83 -6.63 16.10
N LEU A 63 -12.62 -6.07 16.13
CA LEU A 63 -11.41 -6.71 15.63
C LEU A 63 -10.77 -7.68 16.66
N THR A 64 -11.01 -7.49 17.96
CA THR A 64 -10.50 -8.40 19.02
C THR A 64 -11.21 -9.75 19.08
N ALA A 65 -12.47 -9.83 18.64
CA ALA A 65 -13.18 -11.11 18.52
C ALA A 65 -12.57 -12.04 17.44
N SER A 66 -11.75 -11.48 16.54
CA SER A 66 -11.06 -12.20 15.46
C SER A 66 -9.58 -12.49 15.77
N ALA A 67 -9.05 -12.04 16.92
CA ALA A 67 -7.61 -11.86 17.14
C ALA A 67 -7.00 -12.76 18.22
N GLN A 68 -7.56 -13.95 18.48
CA GLN A 68 -6.90 -14.96 19.33
C GLN A 68 -5.79 -15.74 18.63
N ALA A 69 -5.48 -15.45 17.36
CA ALA A 69 -4.28 -15.98 16.73
C ALA A 69 -3.07 -15.13 17.14
N PRO A 70 -2.03 -15.67 17.80
CA PRO A 70 -0.84 -14.93 18.13
C PRO A 70 -0.24 -14.34 16.85
N LEU A 71 0.07 -13.04 16.88
CA LEU A 71 0.80 -12.35 15.81
C LEU A 71 2.20 -12.99 15.70
N GLN A 72 2.31 -14.06 14.91
CA GLN A 72 3.59 -14.59 14.49
C GLN A 72 4.22 -13.53 13.59
N LEU A 73 5.21 -12.81 14.13
CA LEU A 73 6.14 -12.04 13.31
C LEU A 73 6.67 -13.01 12.24
N PRO A 74 6.56 -12.68 10.94
CA PRO A 74 7.12 -13.53 9.91
C PRO A 74 8.60 -13.71 10.21
N THR A 75 9.04 -14.96 10.28
CA THR A 75 10.44 -15.28 10.54
C THR A 75 11.30 -14.66 9.45
N ASN A 76 12.57 -14.37 9.77
CA ASN A 76 13.52 -13.74 8.84
C ASN A 76 13.54 -14.48 7.48
N THR A 77 13.39 -15.80 7.50
CA THR A 77 13.25 -16.66 6.31
C THR A 77 12.04 -16.33 5.44
N GLN A 78 10.86 -16.08 6.03
CA GLN A 78 9.65 -15.69 5.28
C GLN A 78 9.77 -14.30 4.69
N GLN A 79 10.47 -13.39 5.37
CA GLN A 79 10.76 -12.06 4.83
C GLN A 79 11.71 -12.16 3.63
N GLN A 80 12.76 -12.98 3.73
CA GLN A 80 13.70 -13.21 2.64
C GLN A 80 13.01 -13.81 1.40
N GLN A 81 12.13 -14.79 1.59
CA GLN A 81 11.35 -15.38 0.49
C GLN A 81 10.47 -14.34 -0.22
N ARG A 82 9.81 -13.46 0.53
CA ARG A 82 9.01 -12.37 -0.05
C ARG A 82 9.85 -11.38 -0.83
N ILE A 83 11.04 -11.03 -0.33
CA ILE A 83 11.96 -10.13 -1.04
C ILE A 83 12.36 -10.76 -2.39
N THR A 84 12.78 -12.02 -2.38
CA THR A 84 13.16 -12.73 -3.62
C THR A 84 12.00 -12.83 -4.61
N GLN A 85 10.77 -13.06 -4.13
CA GLN A 85 9.59 -13.10 -4.98
C GLN A 85 9.31 -11.72 -5.63
N LEU A 86 9.37 -10.65 -4.83
CA LEU A 86 9.16 -9.28 -5.32
C LEU A 86 10.25 -8.85 -6.33
N GLU A 87 11.50 -9.27 -6.12
CA GLU A 87 12.59 -9.02 -7.06
C GLU A 87 12.34 -9.69 -8.42
N GLN A 88 11.83 -10.94 -8.42
CA GLN A 88 11.45 -11.63 -9.65
C GLN A 88 10.28 -10.94 -10.37
N GLU A 89 9.25 -10.51 -9.62
CA GLU A 89 8.12 -9.79 -10.20
C GLU A 89 8.56 -8.47 -10.84
N LEU A 90 9.45 -7.71 -10.20
CA LEU A 90 10.01 -6.48 -10.76
C LEU A 90 10.83 -6.75 -12.02
N LEU A 91 11.66 -7.80 -12.03
CA LEU A 91 12.42 -8.17 -13.21
C LEU A 91 11.51 -8.53 -14.39
N THR A 92 10.46 -9.29 -14.12
CA THR A 92 9.44 -9.69 -15.11
C THR A 92 8.72 -8.46 -15.66
N LEU A 93 8.29 -7.57 -14.78
CA LEU A 93 7.60 -6.34 -15.17
C LEU A 93 8.48 -5.44 -16.03
N LYS A 94 9.76 -5.26 -15.66
CA LYS A 94 10.72 -4.47 -16.43
C LYS A 94 10.95 -5.06 -17.83
N THR A 95 11.03 -6.38 -17.93
CA THR A 95 11.19 -7.10 -19.20
C THR A 95 9.97 -6.89 -20.10
N ASN A 96 8.76 -7.04 -19.54
CA ASN A 96 7.52 -6.81 -20.28
C ASN A 96 7.41 -5.35 -20.76
N TYR A 97 7.77 -4.40 -19.90
CA TYR A 97 7.78 -2.98 -20.26
C TYR A 97 8.73 -2.69 -21.43
N GLN A 98 9.94 -3.25 -21.41
CA GLN A 98 10.89 -3.11 -22.50
C GLN A 98 10.37 -3.73 -23.81
N ALA A 99 9.71 -4.90 -23.74
CA ALA A 99 9.12 -5.54 -24.90
C ALA A 99 8.00 -4.68 -25.52
N VAL A 100 7.18 -4.04 -24.69
CA VAL A 100 6.13 -3.11 -25.13
C VAL A 100 6.74 -1.88 -25.82
N ILE A 101 7.78 -1.27 -25.23
CA ILE A 101 8.48 -0.15 -25.86
C ILE A 101 9.04 -0.52 -27.22
N ASN A 102 9.69 -1.68 -27.33
CA ASN A 102 10.29 -2.14 -28.58
C ASN A 102 9.21 -2.33 -29.66
N ARG A 103 8.05 -2.90 -29.30
CA ARG A 103 6.92 -3.07 -30.22
C ARG A 103 6.32 -1.72 -30.64
N LEU A 104 6.19 -0.77 -29.71
CA LEU A 104 5.70 0.57 -30.02
C LEU A 104 6.62 1.27 -31.01
N THR A 105 7.93 1.25 -30.75
CA THR A 105 8.96 1.85 -31.63
C THR A 105 8.95 1.24 -33.03
N ALA A 106 8.77 -0.09 -33.13
CA ALA A 106 8.64 -0.78 -34.41
C ALA A 106 7.38 -0.38 -35.19
N LEU A 107 6.25 -0.17 -34.50
CA LEU A 107 5.01 0.29 -35.12
C LEU A 107 5.10 1.75 -35.57
N GLU A 108 5.70 2.61 -34.76
CA GLU A 108 5.91 4.03 -35.10
C GLU A 108 6.82 4.18 -36.33
N SER A 109 7.92 3.44 -36.39
CA SER A 109 8.82 3.44 -37.55
C SER A 109 8.16 2.88 -38.82
N ALA A 110 7.35 1.82 -38.70
CA ALA A 110 6.58 1.29 -39.83
C ALA A 110 5.53 2.28 -40.33
N SER A 111 4.85 3.00 -39.42
CA SER A 111 3.88 4.05 -39.77
C SER A 111 4.53 5.24 -40.47
N LEU A 112 5.72 5.66 -40.04
CA LEU A 112 6.49 6.73 -40.67
C LEU A 112 6.92 6.37 -42.10
N ASN A 113 7.42 5.15 -42.31
CA ASN A 113 7.81 4.65 -43.63
C ASN A 113 6.62 4.47 -44.57
N ALA A 114 5.47 4.04 -44.07
CA ALA A 114 4.24 3.89 -44.87
C ALA A 114 3.65 5.25 -45.32
N SER A 115 3.89 6.33 -44.57
CA SER A 115 3.47 7.69 -44.94
C SER A 115 4.41 8.34 -45.96
N GLY A 116 5.71 8.01 -45.93
CA GLY A 116 6.70 8.50 -46.89
C GLY A 116 6.61 7.88 -48.30
N ALA A 117 6.01 6.69 -48.43
CA ALA A 117 5.92 5.95 -49.70
C ALA A 117 4.74 6.37 -50.61
N LYS A 118 3.95 7.39 -50.22
CA LYS A 118 2.79 7.88 -50.99
C LYS A 118 3.00 9.24 -51.68
N LYS A 119 4.23 9.71 -51.84
CA LYS A 119 4.55 10.92 -52.61
C LYS A 119 5.33 10.60 -53.88
#